data_AF-A0A521WQ88-F1
#
_entry.id   AF-A0A521WQ88-F1
#
_cell.length_a   1.000
_cell.length_b   1.000
_cell.length_c   1.000
_cell.angle_alpha   90.00
_cell.angle_beta   90.00
_cell.angle_gamma   90.00
#
_symmetry.space_group_name_H-M   'P 1'
#
loop_
_entity.id
_entity.type
_entity.pdbx_description
1 polymer ?
#
loop_
_entity_poly.entity_id
_entity_poly.type
_entity_poly.pdbx_seq_one_letter_code
_entity_poly.pdbx_strand_id
1 'polypeptide(L)' 'MMARPRTNKDWWPNQLDLSVLHQHSPLSNPMGEDFNYAEEFKTLDLDALKRDLIEVMTTSKDWWPADYG' A
#
# COMPACT_ATOMS: atom_id res chain seq x y z
N MET A 1 5.03 1.98 -29.28
CA MET A 1 5.13 1.19 -28.02
C MET A 1 6.55 0.66 -27.93
N MET A 2 7.33 1.04 -26.91
CA MET A 2 8.66 0.46 -26.68
C MET A 2 8.51 -0.83 -25.87
N ALA A 3 9.15 -1.92 -26.32
CA ALA A 3 9.21 -3.17 -25.57
C ALA A 3 10.17 -3.04 -24.39
N ARG A 4 9.83 -3.61 -23.23
CA ARG A 4 10.68 -3.57 -22.04
C ARG A 4 11.98 -4.38 -22.25
N PRO A 5 13.10 -3.99 -21.63
CA PRO A 5 14.35 -4.77 -21.69
C PRO A 5 14.16 -6.21 -21.18
N ARG A 6 14.90 -7.15 -21.77
CA ARG A 6 14.91 -8.55 -21.31
C ARG A 6 15.64 -8.67 -19.97
N THR A 7 15.14 -9.58 -19.15
CA THR A 7 15.63 -9.93 -17.83
C THR A 7 16.09 -11.39 -17.80
N ASN A 8 16.76 -11.82 -16.73
CA ASN A 8 17.19 -13.22 -16.58
C ASN A 8 16.02 -14.22 -16.66
N LYS A 9 14.83 -13.83 -16.16
CA LYS A 9 13.62 -14.67 -16.25
C LYS A 9 13.13 -14.88 -17.68
N ASP A 10 13.39 -13.91 -18.57
CA ASP A 10 13.01 -14.04 -19.99
C ASP A 10 13.91 -15.04 -20.73
N TRP A 11 15.15 -15.25 -20.26
CA TRP A 11 16.11 -16.20 -20.83
C TRP A 11 16.04 -17.60 -20.20
N TRP A 12 15.79 -17.68 -18.89
CA TRP A 12 15.67 -18.94 -18.16
C TRP A 12 14.34 -19.01 -17.40
N PRO A 13 13.23 -19.32 -18.10
CA PRO A 13 11.89 -19.24 -17.52
C PRO A 13 11.63 -20.21 -16.37
N ASN A 14 12.37 -21.32 -16.29
CA ASN A 14 12.24 -22.35 -15.26
C ASN A 14 13.32 -22.25 -14.16
N GLN A 15 14.12 -21.18 -14.13
CA GLN A 15 15.11 -20.97 -13.07
C GLN A 15 14.42 -20.75 -11.72
N LEU A 16 14.96 -21.36 -10.66
CA LEU A 16 14.46 -21.18 -9.30
C LEU A 16 14.45 -19.69 -8.92
N ASP A 17 13.29 -19.19 -8.52
CA ASP A 17 13.12 -17.79 -8.13
C ASP A 17 13.42 -17.58 -6.66
N LEU A 18 14.58 -16.98 -6.36
CA LEU A 18 14.96 -16.63 -4.99
C LEU A 18 14.39 -15.28 -4.52
N SER A 19 13.73 -14.51 -5.41
CA SER A 19 13.23 -13.18 -5.05
C SER A 19 12.16 -13.21 -3.95
N VAL A 20 11.49 -14.36 -3.81
CA VAL A 20 10.51 -14.63 -2.75
C VAL A 20 11.11 -14.55 -1.35
N LEU A 21 12.41 -14.84 -1.19
CA LEU A 21 13.07 -14.89 0.10
C LEU A 21 13.43 -13.51 0.67
N HIS A 22 13.33 -12.46 -0.14
CA HIS A 22 13.63 -11.08 0.26
C HIS A 22 12.47 -10.13 -0.03
N GLN A 23 11.26 -10.66 -0.15
CA GLN A 23 10.04 -9.85 -0.19
C GLN A 23 9.89 -9.09 1.15
N HIS A 24 9.45 -7.83 1.08
CA HIS A 24 9.22 -6.98 2.25
C HIS A 24 10.44 -6.76 3.16
N SER A 25 11.63 -6.60 2.57
CA SER A 25 12.83 -6.21 3.32
C SER A 25 12.58 -4.93 4.15
N PRO A 26 13.10 -4.85 5.40
CA PRO A 26 13.04 -3.64 6.22
C PRO A 26 13.65 -2.41 5.54
N LEU A 27 14.61 -2.59 4.62
CA LEU A 27 15.21 -1.51 3.85
C LEU A 27 14.20 -0.76 2.97
N SER A 28 13.10 -1.42 2.59
CA SER A 28 12.02 -0.83 1.81
C SER A 28 10.88 -0.30 2.67
N ASN A 29 10.95 -0.48 4.00
CA ASN A 29 9.91 -0.04 4.93
C ASN A 29 10.19 1.39 5.41
N PRO A 30 9.32 2.38 5.09
CA PRO A 30 9.53 3.77 5.52
C PRO A 30 9.25 4.02 7.01
N MET A 31 8.65 3.07 7.73
CA MET A 31 8.16 3.28 9.09
C MET A 31 9.27 3.25 10.16
N GLY A 32 10.47 2.76 9.83
CA GLY A 32 11.57 2.60 10.79
C GLY A 32 11.50 1.31 11.60
N GLU A 33 12.61 0.93 12.22
CA GLU A 33 12.77 -0.36 12.92
C GLU A 33 11.95 -0.46 14.22
N ASP A 34 11.76 0.67 14.90
CA ASP A 34 11.08 0.72 16.21
C ASP A 34 9.55 0.86 16.09
N PHE A 35 9.00 0.99 14.88
CA PHE A 35 7.58 1.23 14.69
C PHE A 35 6.73 -0.02 14.95
N ASN A 36 5.74 0.12 15.85
CA ASN A 36 4.79 -0.95 16.17
C ASN A 36 3.35 -0.53 15.85
N TYR A 37 2.85 -0.95 14.69
CA TYR A 37 1.49 -0.65 14.24
C TYR A 37 0.42 -1.08 15.25
N ALA A 38 0.60 -2.21 15.94
CA ALA A 38 -0.40 -2.72 16.88
C ALA A 38 -0.51 -1.84 18.14
N GLU A 39 0.58 -1.23 18.60
CA GLU A 39 0.54 -0.29 19.72
C GLU A 39 -0.03 1.06 19.30
N GLU A 40 0.41 1.59 18.15
CA GLU A 40 -0.11 2.86 17.62
C GLU A 40 -1.63 2.77 17.37
N PHE A 41 -2.10 1.67 16.80
CA PHE A 41 -3.53 1.46 16.54
C PHE A 41 -4.38 1.45 17.82
N LYS A 42 -3.85 0.98 18.96
CA LYS A 42 -4.59 0.99 20.23
C LYS A 42 -4.82 2.40 20.76
N THR A 43 -3.97 3.36 20.39
CA THR A 43 -4.09 4.76 20.82
C THR A 43 -5.04 5.58 19.94
N LEU A 44 -5.50 5.00 18.83
CA LEU A 44 -6.34 5.68 17.85
C LEU A 44 -7.76 5.90 18.37
N ASP A 45 -8.28 7.13 18.21
CA ASP A 45 -9.69 7.43 18.45
C ASP A 45 -10.53 6.86 17.29
N LEU A 46 -11.08 5.67 17.52
CA LEU A 46 -11.90 4.96 16.54
C LEU A 46 -13.24 5.66 16.26
N ASP A 47 -13.76 6.42 17.22
CA ASP A 47 -15.03 7.12 17.04
C ASP A 47 -14.83 8.38 16.20
N ALA A 48 -13.73 9.10 16.41
CA ALA A 48 -13.31 10.18 15.51
C ALA A 48 -13.07 9.65 14.09
N LEU A 49 -12.28 8.59 13.93
CA LEU A 49 -12.00 8.03 12.60
C LEU A 49 -13.28 7.64 11.83
N LYS A 50 -14.25 7.03 12.52
CA LYS A 50 -15.53 6.68 11.90
C LYS A 50 -16.33 7.90 11.48
N ARG A 51 -16.35 8.96 12.30
CA ARG A 51 -17.02 10.22 11.94
C ARG A 51 -16.37 10.84 10.71
N ASP A 52 -15.04 10.90 10.68
CA ASP A 52 -14.28 11.47 9.56
C ASP A 52 -14.53 10.68 8.26
N LEU A 53 -14.64 9.34 8.35
CA LEU A 53 -15.02 8.50 7.21
C LEU A 53 -16.43 8.82 6.69
N ILE A 54 -17.41 9.00 7.57
CA ILE A 54 -18.78 9.36 7.19
C ILE A 54 -18.81 10.76 6.53
N GLU A 55 -17.99 11.70 7.03
CA GLU A 55 -17.86 13.02 6.41
C GLU A 55 -17.28 12.92 5.00
N VAL A 56 -16.24 12.11 4.79
CA VAL A 56 -15.66 11.88 3.46
C VAL A 56 -16.70 11.32 2.48
N MET A 57 -17.57 10.41 2.93
CA MET A 57 -18.61 9.82 2.08
C MET A 57 -19.58 10.87 1.50
N THR A 58 -19.81 11.98 2.21
CA THR A 58 -20.75 13.03 1.81
C THR A 58 -20.06 14.30 1.28
N THR A 59 -18.72 14.32 1.29
CA THR A 59 -17.91 15.46 0.83
C THR A 59 -17.34 15.17 -0.55
N SER A 60 -18.19 15.32 -1.57
CA SER A 60 -17.84 15.16 -2.98
C SER A 60 -16.60 16.00 -3.38
N LYS A 61 -15.77 15.46 -4.28
CA LYS A 61 -14.59 16.13 -4.81
C LYS A 61 -14.75 16.37 -6.30
N ASP A 62 -14.38 17.56 -6.78
CA ASP A 62 -14.58 17.94 -8.19
C ASP A 62 -13.86 17.01 -9.19
N TRP A 63 -12.74 16.43 -8.78
CA TRP A 63 -11.96 15.49 -9.60
C TRP A 63 -12.54 14.06 -9.59
N TRP A 64 -13.44 13.75 -8.66
CA TRP A 64 -14.22 12.52 -8.62
C TRP A 64 -15.56 12.75 -7.88
N PRO A 65 -16.57 13.27 -8.59
CA PRO A 65 -17.83 13.65 -7.95
C PRO A 65 -18.58 12.43 -7.39
N ALA A 66 -19.19 12.58 -6.22
CA ALA A 66 -20.09 11.57 -5.66
C ALA A 66 -21.41 11.53 -6.45
N ASP A 67 -21.85 10.33 -6.83
CA ASP A 67 -22.99 10.12 -7.74
C ASP A 67 -24.34 10.61 -7.17
N TYR A 68 -24.49 10.64 -5.84
CA TYR A 68 -25.75 10.99 -5.15
C TYR A 68 -25.56 11.98 -3.99
N GLY A 69 -24.38 12.61 -3.88
CA GLY A 69 -23.93 13.27 -2.64
C GLY A 69 -23.73 12.26 -1.51
#